data_AF-X1MXP8-F1
#
_entry.id   AF-X1MXP8-F1
#
_cell.length_a   1.000
_cell.length_b   1.000
_cell.length_c   1.000
_cell.angle_alpha   90.00
_cell.angle_beta   90.00
_cell.angle_gamma   90.00
#
_symmetry.space_group_name_H-M   'P 1'
#
loop_
_entity.id
_entity.type
_entity.pdbx_description
1 polymer ?
#
loop_
_entity_poly.entity_id
_entity_poly.type
_entity_poly.pdbx_seq_one_letter_code
_entity_poly.pdbx_strand_id
1 'polypeptide(L)'
;MAAILSRQDIRRLLQQEPPLIEGYINLEKQLQPHGIDLTLREIALPQSAGKIAINDSQRLVSDLAPLVFDGLDFIDLIPGAYIVTFNEVVHLPQNIMALARPRSSLLRCGVTVNTAVWDAGYSG
;
A
#
# COMPACT_ATOMS: atom_id res chain seq x y z
N MET A 1 22.95 -11.50 -6.38
CA MET A 1 21.82 -12.07 -7.15
C MET A 1 20.56 -11.43 -6.59
N ALA A 2 19.77 -10.71 -7.39
CA ALA A 2 18.50 -10.16 -6.90
C ALA A 2 17.52 -11.33 -6.75
N ALA A 3 17.13 -11.64 -5.51
CA ALA A 3 16.25 -12.76 -5.22
C ALA A 3 14.85 -12.23 -4.89
N ILE A 4 13.83 -12.82 -5.53
CA ILE A 4 12.44 -12.63 -5.12
C ILE A 4 12.26 -13.41 -3.82
N LEU A 5 11.71 -12.76 -2.79
CA LEU A 5 11.47 -13.41 -1.51
C LEU A 5 10.45 -14.54 -1.64
N SER A 6 10.75 -15.69 -1.04
CA SER A 6 9.77 -16.76 -0.88
C SER A 6 8.84 -16.47 0.30
N ARG A 7 7.72 -17.20 0.36
CA ARG A 7 6.82 -17.22 1.52
C ARG A 7 7.55 -17.47 2.84
N GLN A 8 8.58 -18.32 2.83
CA GLN A 8 9.36 -18.65 4.03
C GLN A 8 10.29 -17.49 4.42
N ASP A 9 10.89 -16.82 3.44
CA ASP A 9 11.72 -15.62 3.68
C ASP A 9 10.87 -14.50 4.29
N ILE A 10 9.68 -14.25 3.72
CA ILE A 10 8.74 -13.25 4.25
C ILE A 10 8.36 -13.60 5.69
N ARG A 11 8.04 -14.87 5.99
CA ARG A 11 7.76 -15.31 7.37
C ARG A 11 8.91 -15.06 8.33
N ARG A 12 10.15 -15.27 7.89
CA ARG A 12 11.33 -15.01 8.71
C ARG A 12 11.50 -13.52 8.99
N LEU A 13 11.28 -12.67 7.98
CA LEU A 13 11.36 -11.21 8.13
C LEU A 13 10.24 -10.65 9.01
N LEU A 14 9.06 -11.27 9.02
CA LEU A 14 7.96 -10.92 9.94
C LEU A 14 8.29 -11.18 11.43
N GLN A 15 9.34 -11.95 11.73
CA GLN A 15 9.79 -12.24 13.10
C GLN A 15 10.91 -11.30 13.57
N GLN A 16 11.31 -10.33 12.74
CA GLN A 16 12.35 -9.35 13.08
C GLN A 16 11.76 -8.20 13.92
N GLU A 17 12.64 -7.31 14.39
CA GLU A 17 12.27 -6.08 15.09
C GLU A 17 12.92 -4.87 14.39
N PRO A 18 12.15 -3.96 13.79
CA PRO A 18 10.69 -4.08 13.57
C PRO A 18 10.35 -5.27 12.63
N PRO A 19 9.15 -5.85 12.74
CA PRO A 19 8.71 -6.90 11.82
C PRO A 19 8.57 -6.31 10.41
N LEU A 20 8.77 -7.12 9.37
CA LEU A 20 8.65 -6.65 7.99
C LEU A 20 7.34 -5.87 7.72
N ILE A 21 6.24 -6.32 8.34
CA ILE A 21 4.91 -5.73 8.18
C ILE A 21 4.14 -5.83 9.50
N GLU A 22 3.49 -4.74 9.88
CA GLU A 22 2.54 -4.62 10.99
C GLU A 22 1.12 -4.38 10.46
N GLY A 23 0.09 -4.56 11.29
CA GLY A 23 -1.29 -4.17 10.95
C GLY A 23 -2.04 -5.11 10.00
N TYR A 24 -1.48 -6.29 9.67
CA TYR A 24 -2.21 -7.29 8.87
C TYR A 24 -3.42 -7.85 9.63
N ILE A 25 -4.51 -8.12 8.90
CA ILE A 25 -5.78 -8.61 9.47
C ILE A 25 -5.79 -10.13 9.63
N ASN A 26 -5.28 -10.85 8.62
CA ASN A 26 -5.19 -12.31 8.63
C ASN A 26 -3.99 -12.78 7.83
N LEU A 27 -2.90 -13.09 8.53
CA LEU A 27 -1.62 -13.46 7.91
C LEU A 27 -1.73 -14.68 6.99
N GLU A 28 -2.48 -15.72 7.39
CA GLU A 28 -2.56 -16.94 6.56
C GLU A 28 -3.23 -16.69 5.21
N LYS A 29 -4.25 -15.81 5.19
CA LYS A 29 -4.95 -15.43 3.96
C LYS A 29 -4.15 -14.43 3.13
N GLN A 30 -3.46 -13.49 3.77
CA GLN A 30 -2.74 -12.42 3.10
C GLN A 30 -1.40 -12.90 2.54
N LEU A 31 -0.70 -13.81 3.22
CA LEU A 31 0.61 -14.27 2.82
C LEU A 31 0.54 -15.11 1.53
N GLN A 32 1.17 -14.60 0.47
CA GLN A 32 1.24 -15.20 -0.86
C GLN A 32 2.58 -15.95 -1.05
N PRO A 33 2.76 -16.71 -2.15
CA PRO A 33 4.03 -17.39 -2.42
C PRO A 33 5.26 -16.47 -2.49
N HIS A 34 5.08 -15.24 -2.99
CA HIS A 34 6.16 -14.28 -3.25
C HIS A 34 5.80 -12.84 -2.83
N GLY A 35 4.91 -12.71 -1.85
CA GLY A 35 4.43 -11.41 -1.40
C GLY A 35 3.40 -11.55 -0.30
N ILE A 36 2.73 -10.45 -0.03
CA ILE A 36 1.66 -10.35 0.95
C ILE A 36 0.61 -9.39 0.41
N ASP A 37 -0.65 -9.79 0.49
CA ASP A 37 -1.76 -8.94 0.11
C ASP A 37 -1.94 -7.84 1.17
N LEU A 38 -2.05 -6.59 0.73
CA LEU A 38 -2.37 -5.44 1.58
C LEU A 38 -3.88 -5.23 1.58
N THR A 39 -4.40 -4.70 2.67
CA THR A 39 -5.83 -4.48 2.89
C THR A 39 -6.12 -3.00 2.95
N LEU A 40 -7.29 -2.62 2.43
CA LEU A 40 -7.74 -1.24 2.40
C LEU A 40 -8.14 -0.78 3.81
N ARG A 41 -7.61 0.36 4.24
CA ARG A 41 -7.99 1.03 5.49
C ARG A 41 -8.93 2.19 5.22
N GLU A 42 -8.49 3.13 4.38
CA GLU A 42 -9.17 4.39 4.12
C GLU A 42 -9.12 4.72 2.63
N ILE A 43 -10.16 5.40 2.14
CA ILE A 43 -10.21 6.01 0.80
C ILE A 43 -10.51 7.49 0.99
N ALA A 44 -9.84 8.35 0.23
CA ALA A 44 -10.09 9.78 0.23
C ALA A 44 -10.11 10.36 -1.20
N LEU A 45 -10.86 11.45 -1.36
CA LEU A 45 -10.89 12.26 -2.57
C LEU A 45 -9.90 13.43 -2.45
N PRO A 46 -8.97 13.60 -3.41
CA PRO A 46 -8.18 14.82 -3.56
C PRO A 46 -9.10 16.06 -3.73
N GLN A 47 -8.90 17.11 -2.93
CA GLN A 47 -9.72 18.32 -2.92
C GLN A 47 -9.00 19.56 -3.47
N SER A 48 -7.67 19.53 -3.52
CA SER A 48 -6.87 20.66 -4.00
C SER A 48 -5.81 20.22 -5.01
N ALA A 49 -5.31 21.16 -5.81
CA ALA A 49 -4.22 20.89 -6.73
C ALA A 49 -2.92 20.66 -5.95
N GLY A 50 -2.16 19.63 -6.34
CA GLY A 50 -0.79 19.47 -5.89
C GLY A 50 0.17 20.43 -6.60
N LYS A 51 1.36 20.62 -6.04
CA LYS A 51 2.44 21.39 -6.66
C LYS A 51 3.73 20.57 -6.69
N ILE A 52 4.22 20.31 -7.90
CA ILE A 52 5.54 19.72 -8.13
C ILE A 52 6.54 20.86 -8.32
N ALA A 53 7.58 20.91 -7.50
CA ALA A 53 8.56 21.97 -7.49
C ALA A 53 9.99 21.40 -7.53
N ILE A 54 10.96 22.23 -7.90
CA ILE A 54 12.38 21.86 -7.91
C ILE A 54 12.89 21.64 -6.47
N ASN A 55 12.41 22.44 -5.52
CA ASN A 55 12.75 22.33 -4.10
C ASN A 55 11.61 21.65 -3.33
N ASP A 56 11.95 20.65 -2.51
CA ASP A 56 10.99 19.89 -1.72
C ASP A 56 10.18 20.73 -0.73
N SER A 57 10.76 21.80 -0.18
CA SER A 57 10.05 22.74 0.71
C SER A 57 8.87 23.46 0.04
N GLN A 58 8.81 23.47 -1.28
CA GLN A 58 7.75 24.10 -2.06
C GLN A 58 6.77 23.07 -2.66
N ARG A 59 6.98 21.78 -2.39
CA ARG A 59 6.10 20.70 -2.82
C ARG A 59 4.83 20.75 -1.98
N LEU A 60 3.67 20.65 -2.64
CA LEU A 60 2.37 20.58 -1.97
C LEU A 60 1.65 19.32 -2.47
N VAL A 61 1.10 18.57 -1.51
CA VAL A 61 0.19 17.46 -1.79
C VAL A 61 -1.25 17.94 -1.68
N SER A 62 -2.17 17.23 -2.31
CA SER A 62 -3.60 17.55 -2.25
C SER A 62 -4.14 17.37 -0.84
N ASP A 63 -5.05 18.27 -0.44
CA ASP A 63 -5.91 18.05 0.72
C ASP A 63 -6.84 16.86 0.45
N LEU A 64 -7.11 16.05 1.47
CA LEU A 64 -7.87 14.81 1.32
C LEU A 64 -9.19 14.91 2.07
N ALA A 65 -10.29 14.64 1.36
CA ALA A 65 -11.60 14.42 1.98
C ALA A 65 -11.83 12.91 2.14
N PRO A 66 -11.82 12.36 3.38
CA PRO A 66 -12.05 10.94 3.59
C PRO A 66 -13.47 10.56 3.18
N LEU A 67 -13.61 9.37 2.62
CA LEU A 67 -14.89 8.75 2.31
C LEU A 67 -15.28 7.77 3.40
N VAL A 68 -16.57 7.57 3.57
CA VAL A 68 -17.13 6.71 4.62
C VAL A 68 -17.73 5.46 3.97
N PHE A 69 -17.41 4.30 4.54
CA PHE A 69 -18.05 3.05 4.18
C PHE A 69 -19.51 3.03 4.65
N ASP A 70 -20.35 2.27 3.98
CA ASP A 70 -21.72 2.05 4.39
C ASP A 70 -21.80 1.17 5.65
N GLY A 71 -23.01 0.95 6.17
CA GLY A 71 -23.24 0.12 7.36
C GLY A 71 -22.96 -1.37 7.17
N LEU A 72 -22.49 -1.79 6.00
CA LEU A 72 -22.13 -3.17 5.65
C LEU A 72 -20.64 -3.30 5.30
N ASP A 73 -19.83 -2.28 5.58
CA ASP A 73 -18.40 -2.19 5.26
C ASP A 73 -18.09 -2.18 3.74
N PHE A 74 -19.04 -1.72 2.92
CA PHE A 74 -18.85 -1.49 1.49
C PHE A 74 -18.80 -0.01 1.14
N ILE A 75 -18.30 0.30 -0.05
CA ILE A 75 -18.35 1.66 -0.59
C ILE A 75 -18.49 1.60 -2.11
N ASP A 76 -19.45 2.35 -2.63
CA ASP A 76 -19.64 2.55 -4.06
C ASP A 76 -18.81 3.75 -4.52
N LEU A 77 -17.87 3.50 -5.45
CA LEU A 77 -17.03 4.54 -6.04
C LEU A 77 -17.50 4.85 -7.46
N ILE A 78 -17.80 6.11 -7.72
CA ILE A 78 -17.94 6.58 -9.10
C ILE A 78 -16.57 6.53 -9.81
N PRO A 79 -16.53 6.34 -11.15
CA PRO A 79 -15.26 6.41 -11.88
C PRO A 79 -14.53 7.72 -11.60
N GLY A 80 -13.28 7.63 -11.13
CA GLY A 80 -12.52 8.80 -10.67
C GLY A 80 -11.15 8.43 -10.10
N ALA A 81 -10.46 9.44 -9.56
CA ALA A 81 -9.17 9.30 -8.91
C ALA A 81 -9.34 9.43 -7.39
N TYR A 82 -8.74 8.48 -6.66
CA TYR A 82 -8.82 8.39 -5.21
C TYR A 82 -7.43 8.15 -4.65
N ILE A 83 -7.22 8.56 -3.39
CA ILE A 83 -6.06 8.19 -2.59
C ILE A 83 -6.51 7.11 -1.61
N VAL A 84 -5.73 6.04 -1.51
CA VAL A 84 -6.01 4.94 -0.59
C VAL A 84 -4.89 4.81 0.41
N THR A 85 -5.25 4.43 1.63
CA THR A 85 -4.32 4.07 2.70
C THR A 85 -4.55 2.59 3.03
N PHE A 86 -3.46 1.83 3.18
CA PHE A 86 -3.53 0.43 3.57
C PHE A 86 -3.56 0.30 5.11
N ASN A 87 -4.03 -0.84 5.62
CA ASN A 87 -3.95 -1.11 7.06
C ASN A 87 -2.51 -1.39 7.48
N GLU A 88 -1.77 -2.03 6.59
CA GLU A 88 -0.43 -2.51 6.87
C GLU A 88 0.61 -1.39 6.83
N VAL A 89 1.48 -1.37 7.83
CA VAL A 89 2.71 -0.56 7.86
C VAL A 89 3.86 -1.47 7.45
N VAL A 90 4.69 -1.03 6.50
CA VAL A 90 5.78 -1.84 5.95
C VAL A 90 7.11 -1.29 6.44
N HIS A 91 7.95 -2.17 7.00
CA HIS A 91 9.29 -1.85 7.47
C HIS A 91 10.33 -2.62 6.65
N LEU A 92 10.87 -1.98 5.61
CA LEU A 92 11.83 -2.63 4.72
C LEU A 92 13.26 -2.58 5.29
N PRO A 93 13.95 -3.72 5.41
CA PRO A 93 15.38 -3.74 5.70
C PRO A 93 16.20 -2.99 4.65
N GLN A 94 17.43 -2.60 5.02
CA GLN A 94 18.36 -1.83 4.17
C GLN A 94 18.83 -2.56 2.89
N ASN A 95 18.46 -3.83 2.72
CA ASN A 95 18.82 -4.66 1.58
C ASN A 95 17.60 -5.17 0.78
N ILE A 96 16.39 -4.66 1.06
CA ILE A 96 15.15 -5.11 0.43
C ILE A 96 14.39 -3.89 -0.09
N MET A 97 13.95 -3.95 -1.35
CA MET A 97 12.96 -3.04 -1.91
C MET A 97 11.68 -3.83 -2.23
N ALA A 98 10.55 -3.14 -2.34
CA ALA A 98 9.27 -3.77 -2.67
C ALA A 98 8.50 -3.02 -3.76
N LEU A 99 7.66 -3.77 -4.46
CA LEU A 99 6.70 -3.27 -5.44
C LEU A 99 5.31 -3.72 -4.99
N ALA A 100 4.41 -2.77 -4.76
CA ALA A 100 2.99 -3.07 -4.58
C ALA A 100 2.27 -3.05 -5.94
N ARG A 101 1.40 -4.02 -6.17
CA ARG A 101 0.64 -4.18 -7.43
C ARG A 101 -0.81 -4.54 -7.11
N PRO A 102 -1.78 -4.06 -7.90
CA PRO A 102 -3.18 -4.42 -7.70
C PRO A 102 -3.39 -5.90 -7.99
N ARG A 103 -4.34 -6.52 -7.27
CA ARG A 103 -4.79 -7.88 -7.58
C ARG A 103 -5.52 -7.90 -8.93
N SER A 104 -5.39 -9.01 -9.65
CA SER A 104 -6.00 -9.16 -10.97
C SER A 104 -7.53 -9.02 -10.98
N SER A 105 -8.20 -9.26 -9.84
CA SER A 105 -9.63 -9.00 -9.68
C SER A 105 -9.97 -7.52 -9.84
N LEU A 106 -9.20 -6.60 -9.25
CA LEU A 106 -9.40 -5.15 -9.43
C LEU A 106 -9.20 -4.76 -10.90
N LEU A 107 -8.13 -5.29 -11.53
CA LEU A 107 -7.85 -5.02 -12.94
C LEU A 107 -8.98 -5.46 -13.87
N ARG A 108 -9.61 -6.61 -13.59
CA ARG A 108 -10.79 -7.09 -14.34
C ARG A 108 -12.05 -6.27 -14.10
N CYS A 109 -12.07 -5.43 -13.08
CA CYS A 109 -13.15 -4.47 -12.80
C CYS A 109 -12.81 -3.05 -13.32
N GLY A 110 -11.74 -2.87 -14.10
CA GLY A 110 -11.31 -1.56 -14.58
C GLY A 110 -10.71 -0.66 -13.48
N VAL A 111 -10.35 -1.24 -12.33
CA VAL A 111 -9.75 -0.53 -11.20
C VAL A 111 -8.26 -0.80 -11.17
N THR A 112 -7.46 0.26 -11.06
CA THR A 112 -6.02 0.17 -10.85
C THR A 112 -5.62 0.87 -9.56
N VAL A 113 -4.55 0.39 -8.94
CA VAL A 113 -3.90 1.03 -7.78
C VAL A 113 -2.46 1.26 -8.17
N ASN A 114 -2.06 2.53 -8.22
CA ASN A 114 -0.68 2.92 -8.50
C ASN A 114 0.04 3.20 -7.19
N THR A 115 1.22 2.61 -7.03
CA THR A 115 2.11 2.88 -5.91
C THR A 115 3.49 3.25 -6.44
N ALA A 116 4.25 4.03 -5.65
CA ALA A 116 5.67 4.20 -5.89
C ALA A 116 6.43 2.89 -5.56
N VAL A 117 7.72 2.89 -5.88
CA VAL A 117 8.65 1.90 -5.34
C VAL A 117 8.81 2.16 -3.85
N TRP A 118 8.86 1.08 -3.06
CA TRP A 118 9.27 1.17 -1.66
C TRP A 118 10.73 0.80 -1.56
N ASP A 119 11.56 1.80 -1.30
CA ASP A 119 13.00 1.66 -1.25
C ASP A 119 13.48 0.98 0.03
N ALA A 120 14.72 0.48 -0.01
CA ALA A 120 15.35 -0.10 1.17
C ALA A 120 15.43 0.91 2.32
N GLY A 121 15.05 0.46 3.52
CA GLY A 121 14.94 1.33 4.70
C GLY A 121 13.62 2.10 4.81
N TYR A 122 12.70 1.99 3.84
CA TYR A 122 11.37 2.58 3.94
C TYR A 122 10.62 2.03 5.16
N SER A 123 9.92 2.92 5.86
CA SER A 123 9.04 2.58 6.97
C SER A 123 7.79 3.46 6.92
N GLY A 124 6.62 2.86 6.69
CA GLY A 124 5.34 3.57 6.65
C GLY A 124 4.23 2.81 5.97
#